data_AF-A0A8H6ZD09-F1
#
_entry.id   AF-A0A8H6ZD09-F1
#
_cell.length_a   1.000
_cell.length_b   1.000
_cell.length_c   1.000
_cell.angle_alpha   90.00
_cell.angle_beta   90.00
_cell.angle_gamma   90.00
#
_symmetry.space_group_name_H-M   'P 1'
#
loop_
_entity.id
_entity.type
_entity.pdbx_description
1 polymer ?
#
loop_
_entity_poly.entity_id
_entity_poly.type
_entity_poly.pdbx_seq_one_letter_code
_entity_poly.pdbx_strand_id
1 'polypeptide(L)'
;MAPFTPKPALEKVPLAVRKDSKFRDKYEEKQADLESQISKLLGTNFTLAINANEIVPYVKDTNRTSVGGMFTSYVNGFIAALQHYLEKYGEDGKVRFNAAVSKSQLSIHVDEKGDDGRTISADVKDGVYRILFNHDRVGYNMSSQQEFVLPAIEAASTGGGFSLLAQNSIEKEYNSQVGEVQKQIAEITGIANVVLDPNFEENYEALSALPDKKWHANFGKVHLAYFEGLKGQLEQQGFKKDDMLQEGLQEALESKTFKIRLVKATKDNKTNEIVIEDGCAYIQTTIDRWWYNVRDAGAGLVKLL
;
A
#
# COMPACT_ATOMS: atom_id res chain seq x y z
N MET A 1 -18.88 22.38 17.09
CA MET A 1 -19.43 21.23 17.85
C MET A 1 -18.49 20.95 19.00
N ALA A 2 -19.01 20.53 20.16
CA ALA A 2 -18.14 20.11 21.26
C ALA A 2 -17.39 18.83 20.85
N PRO A 3 -16.11 18.66 21.21
CA PRO A 3 -15.38 17.43 20.93
C PRO A 3 -16.08 16.24 21.60
N PHE A 4 -16.16 15.12 20.89
CA PHE A 4 -16.71 13.89 21.44
C PHE A 4 -15.91 13.46 22.66
N THR A 5 -16.60 13.12 23.74
CA THR A 5 -15.99 12.62 24.97
C THR A 5 -16.39 11.16 25.14
N PRO A 6 -15.42 10.22 25.12
CA PRO A 6 -15.69 8.83 25.42
C PRO A 6 -16.41 8.65 26.76
N LYS A 7 -17.40 7.77 26.79
CA LYS A 7 -18.01 7.28 28.03
C LYS A 7 -16.94 6.67 28.93
N PRO A 8 -17.01 6.90 30.26
CA PRO A 8 -16.08 6.28 31.19
C PRO A 8 -16.22 4.76 31.17
N ALA A 9 -15.10 4.07 31.38
CA ALA A 9 -15.11 2.63 31.58
C ALA A 9 -15.94 2.28 32.83
N LEU A 10 -16.64 1.15 32.77
CA LEU A 10 -17.35 0.63 33.95
C LEU A 10 -16.34 0.16 35.00
N GLU A 11 -16.59 0.44 36.27
CA GLU A 11 -15.85 -0.22 37.35
C GLU A 11 -16.03 -1.75 37.32
N LYS A 12 -17.20 -2.20 36.85
CA LYS A 12 -17.54 -3.61 36.72
C LYS A 12 -18.62 -3.83 35.68
N VAL A 13 -18.37 -4.75 34.72
CA VAL A 13 -19.42 -5.21 33.79
C VAL A 13 -20.65 -5.71 34.57
N PRO A 14 -21.90 -5.34 34.18
CA PRO A 14 -23.11 -5.79 34.87
C PRO A 14 -23.21 -7.30 34.97
N LEU A 15 -23.76 -7.81 36.08
CA LEU A 15 -23.89 -9.26 36.30
C LEU A 15 -24.72 -9.93 35.21
N ALA A 16 -25.75 -9.25 34.68
CA ALA A 16 -26.56 -9.77 33.56
C ALA A 16 -25.73 -10.02 32.29
N VAL A 17 -24.78 -9.13 31.97
CA VAL A 17 -23.87 -9.29 30.81
C VAL A 17 -22.82 -10.36 31.07
N ARG A 18 -22.34 -10.49 32.31
CA ARG A 18 -21.39 -11.56 32.71
C ARG A 18 -22.03 -12.94 32.85
N LYS A 19 -23.30 -13.00 33.29
CA LYS A 19 -24.09 -14.24 33.46
C LYS A 19 -24.82 -14.66 32.20
N ASP A 20 -25.09 -13.75 31.27
CA ASP A 20 -25.51 -14.16 29.93
C ASP A 20 -24.46 -15.14 29.45
N SER A 21 -24.86 -16.40 29.27
CA SER A 21 -24.06 -17.62 29.04
C SER A 21 -23.39 -17.61 27.66
N LYS A 22 -22.91 -16.44 27.28
CA LYS A 22 -22.50 -16.05 25.93
C LYS A 22 -21.44 -14.94 25.95
N PHE A 23 -21.08 -14.39 27.11
CA PHE A 23 -19.84 -13.62 27.26
C PHE A 23 -18.67 -14.59 27.49
N ARG A 24 -18.71 -15.32 28.61
CA ARG A 24 -17.74 -16.36 28.96
C ARG A 24 -17.67 -17.46 27.89
N ASP A 25 -18.81 -18.06 27.57
CA ASP A 25 -18.87 -19.24 26.70
C ASP A 25 -18.59 -18.93 25.21
N LYS A 26 -18.63 -17.67 24.77
CA LYS A 26 -18.34 -17.32 23.35
C LYS A 26 -17.02 -16.60 23.14
N TYR A 27 -16.55 -15.84 24.11
CA TYR A 27 -15.29 -15.10 23.99
C TYR A 27 -14.17 -15.75 24.81
N GLU A 28 -14.32 -15.91 26.12
CA GLU A 28 -13.24 -16.44 26.98
C GLU A 28 -12.82 -17.87 26.56
N GLU A 29 -13.78 -18.72 26.18
CA GLU A 29 -13.48 -20.08 25.67
C GLU A 29 -12.77 -20.08 24.31
N LYS A 30 -13.07 -19.10 23.45
CA LYS A 30 -12.49 -18.99 22.10
C LYS A 30 -11.21 -18.18 22.05
N GLN A 31 -10.91 -17.43 23.09
CA GLN A 31 -9.79 -16.50 23.12
C GLN A 31 -8.48 -17.19 22.74
N ALA A 32 -8.19 -18.34 23.36
CA ALA A 32 -6.96 -19.08 23.09
C ALA A 32 -6.86 -19.58 21.64
N ASP A 33 -7.98 -20.02 21.06
CA ASP A 33 -8.06 -20.44 19.66
C ASP A 33 -7.83 -19.26 18.70
N LEU A 34 -8.48 -18.12 18.96
CA LEU A 34 -8.32 -16.90 18.17
C LEU A 34 -6.88 -16.36 18.23
N GLU A 35 -6.29 -16.30 19.43
CA GLU A 35 -4.89 -15.94 19.65
C GLU A 35 -3.95 -16.88 18.89
N SER A 36 -4.23 -18.19 18.92
CA SER A 36 -3.45 -19.18 18.18
C SER A 36 -3.53 -18.99 16.67
N GLN A 37 -4.72 -18.70 16.14
CA GLN A 37 -4.91 -18.42 14.70
C GLN A 37 -4.10 -17.20 14.26
N ILE A 38 -4.17 -16.10 15.00
CA ILE A 38 -3.41 -14.88 14.69
C ILE A 38 -1.90 -15.15 14.80
N SER A 39 -1.49 -15.81 15.89
CA SER A 39 -0.08 -16.13 16.13
C SER A 39 0.51 -16.99 15.01
N LYS A 40 -0.26 -17.96 14.51
CA LYS A 40 0.13 -18.80 13.37
C LYS A 40 0.31 -17.99 12.09
N LEU A 41 -0.58 -17.04 11.81
CA LEU A 41 -0.47 -16.17 10.63
C LEU A 41 0.77 -15.27 10.70
N LEU A 42 1.07 -14.72 11.88
CA LEU A 42 2.15 -13.76 12.07
C LEU A 42 3.50 -14.40 12.40
N GLY A 43 3.53 -15.69 12.74
CA GLY A 43 4.74 -16.40 13.17
C GLY A 43 5.31 -15.92 14.51
N THR A 44 4.53 -15.18 15.30
CA THR A 44 4.90 -14.67 16.63
C THR A 44 3.73 -14.82 17.59
N ASN A 45 4.00 -14.92 18.89
CA ASN A 45 2.94 -14.99 19.89
C ASN A 45 2.14 -13.67 19.90
N PHE A 46 0.82 -13.78 19.78
CA PHE A 46 -0.08 -12.65 19.66
C PHE A 46 -1.26 -12.79 20.62
N THR A 47 -1.63 -11.70 21.29
CA THR A 47 -2.61 -11.72 22.39
C THR A 47 -3.78 -10.74 22.17
N LEU A 48 -4.94 -11.07 22.75
CA LEU A 48 -6.14 -10.23 22.71
C LEU A 48 -6.26 -9.43 24.00
N ALA A 49 -6.06 -8.11 23.91
CA ALA A 49 -6.15 -7.15 25.02
C ALA A 49 -7.49 -6.39 24.99
N ILE A 50 -8.61 -7.11 24.96
CA ILE A 50 -9.95 -6.51 24.84
C ILE A 50 -10.51 -6.17 26.23
N ASN A 51 -10.74 -4.89 26.51
CA ASN A 51 -11.34 -4.43 27.77
C ASN A 51 -12.86 -4.28 27.65
N ALA A 52 -13.62 -5.26 28.16
CA ALA A 52 -15.08 -5.21 28.13
C ALA A 52 -15.68 -4.00 28.88
N ASN A 53 -15.02 -3.52 29.92
CA ASN A 53 -15.50 -2.38 30.71
C ASN A 53 -15.54 -1.08 29.89
N GLU A 54 -14.68 -0.95 28.87
CA GLU A 54 -14.66 0.21 27.97
C GLU A 54 -15.73 0.12 26.88
N ILE A 55 -16.11 -1.10 26.48
CA ILE A 55 -16.96 -1.31 25.28
C ILE A 55 -18.45 -1.44 25.65
N VAL A 56 -18.76 -2.12 26.76
CA VAL A 56 -20.15 -2.36 27.21
C VAL A 56 -20.98 -1.08 27.36
N PRO A 57 -20.45 0.07 27.81
CA PRO A 57 -21.21 1.34 27.84
C PRO A 57 -21.82 1.79 26.50
N TYR A 58 -21.30 1.29 25.36
CA TYR A 58 -21.77 1.66 24.03
C TYR A 58 -22.80 0.69 23.46
N VAL A 59 -23.03 -0.46 24.11
CA VAL A 59 -23.96 -1.49 23.63
C VAL A 59 -25.40 -1.04 23.93
N LYS A 60 -26.14 -0.65 22.88
CA LYS A 60 -27.50 -0.09 23.00
C LYS A 60 -28.62 -1.14 23.02
N ASP A 61 -28.35 -2.37 22.58
CA ASP A 61 -29.39 -3.40 22.45
C ASP A 61 -28.81 -4.81 22.59
N THR A 62 -28.95 -5.42 23.77
CA THR A 62 -28.42 -6.76 24.07
C THR A 62 -29.20 -7.89 23.38
N ASN A 63 -30.30 -7.57 22.70
CA ASN A 63 -31.21 -8.56 22.14
C ASN A 63 -30.78 -9.13 20.77
N ARG A 64 -29.80 -8.52 20.09
CA ARG A 64 -29.41 -8.91 18.72
C ARG A 64 -28.13 -9.75 18.62
N THR A 65 -27.20 -9.61 19.56
CA THR A 65 -25.94 -10.41 19.64
C THR A 65 -25.40 -10.29 21.07
N SER A 66 -24.92 -11.39 21.65
CA SER A 66 -24.27 -11.32 22.96
C SER A 66 -22.95 -10.57 22.87
N VAL A 67 -22.55 -9.87 23.94
CA VAL A 67 -21.29 -9.11 23.97
C VAL A 67 -20.08 -9.98 23.63
N GLY A 68 -20.02 -11.23 24.12
CA GLY A 68 -18.94 -12.15 23.75
C GLY A 68 -18.94 -12.51 22.26
N GLY A 69 -20.11 -12.76 21.66
CA GLY A 69 -20.21 -13.04 20.23
C GLY A 69 -19.82 -11.85 19.36
N MET A 70 -20.06 -10.63 19.84
CA MET A 70 -19.60 -9.40 19.18
C MET A 70 -18.06 -9.31 19.18
N PHE A 71 -17.40 -9.56 20.32
CA PHE A 71 -15.93 -9.58 20.37
C PHE A 71 -15.33 -10.65 19.46
N THR A 72 -15.86 -11.88 19.50
CA THR A 72 -15.46 -12.94 18.57
C THR A 72 -15.60 -12.50 17.11
N SER A 73 -16.66 -11.78 16.76
CA SER A 73 -16.91 -11.32 15.40
C SER A 73 -15.91 -10.25 14.95
N TYR A 74 -15.54 -9.31 15.83
CA TYR A 74 -14.46 -8.36 15.53
C TYR A 74 -13.13 -9.07 15.32
N VAL A 75 -12.78 -10.03 16.17
CA VAL A 75 -11.49 -10.74 16.04
C VAL A 75 -11.48 -11.61 14.77
N ASN A 76 -12.58 -12.30 14.45
CA ASN A 76 -12.69 -13.05 13.19
C ASN A 76 -12.59 -12.14 11.95
N GLY A 77 -13.21 -10.96 12.01
CA GLY A 77 -13.07 -9.96 10.95
C GLY A 77 -11.62 -9.48 10.77
N PHE A 78 -10.89 -9.31 11.87
CA PHE A 78 -9.47 -9.01 11.85
C PHE A 78 -8.65 -10.17 11.26
N ILE A 79 -8.92 -11.41 11.66
CA ILE A 79 -8.23 -12.60 11.12
C ILE A 79 -8.40 -12.67 9.60
N ALA A 80 -9.62 -12.51 9.09
CA ALA A 80 -9.88 -12.50 7.65
C ALA A 80 -9.17 -11.35 6.93
N ALA A 81 -9.19 -10.14 7.52
CA ALA A 81 -8.48 -8.98 6.98
C ALA A 81 -6.96 -9.20 6.95
N LEU A 82 -6.40 -9.81 8.01
CA LEU A 82 -4.98 -10.14 8.11
C LEU A 82 -4.58 -11.21 7.09
N GLN A 83 -5.41 -12.24 6.89
CA GLN A 83 -5.19 -13.24 5.83
C GLN A 83 -5.08 -12.58 4.46
N HIS A 84 -6.05 -11.73 4.09
CA HIS A 84 -5.99 -11.00 2.82
C HIS A 84 -4.77 -10.10 2.69
N TYR A 85 -4.36 -9.44 3.78
CA TYR A 85 -3.15 -8.64 3.81
C TYR A 85 -1.90 -9.51 3.56
N LEU A 86 -1.78 -10.66 4.21
CA LEU A 86 -0.65 -11.58 4.06
C LEU A 86 -0.65 -12.31 2.71
N GLU A 87 -1.82 -12.67 2.16
CA GLU A 87 -1.94 -13.19 0.79
C GLU A 87 -1.42 -12.18 -0.22
N LYS A 88 -1.71 -10.90 0.01
CA LYS A 88 -1.33 -9.84 -0.91
C LYS A 88 0.16 -9.48 -0.80
N TYR A 89 0.70 -9.36 0.40
CA TYR A 89 2.04 -8.80 0.64
C TYR A 89 3.08 -9.81 1.18
N GLY A 90 2.68 -11.06 1.40
CA GLY A 90 3.58 -12.14 1.78
C GLY A 90 4.40 -11.86 3.04
N GLU A 91 5.67 -12.28 3.00
CA GLU A 91 6.59 -12.14 4.12
C GLU A 91 6.93 -10.68 4.44
N ASP A 92 7.08 -9.82 3.43
CA ASP A 92 7.33 -8.39 3.64
C ASP A 92 6.17 -7.73 4.41
N GLY A 93 4.94 -8.09 4.05
CA GLY A 93 3.76 -7.65 4.79
C GLY A 93 3.79 -8.09 6.24
N LYS A 94 4.16 -9.36 6.50
CA LYS A 94 4.27 -9.93 7.84
C LYS A 94 5.33 -9.22 8.68
N VAL A 95 6.52 -9.00 8.13
CA VAL A 95 7.62 -8.29 8.79
C VAL A 95 7.19 -6.88 9.17
N ARG A 96 6.57 -6.13 8.24
CA ARG A 96 6.06 -4.78 8.52
C ARG A 96 4.96 -4.77 9.57
N PHE A 97 4.04 -5.72 9.51
CA PHE A 97 2.97 -5.83 10.50
C PHE A 97 3.55 -6.03 11.91
N ASN A 98 4.46 -7.00 12.07
CA ASN A 98 5.09 -7.29 13.35
C ASN A 98 5.96 -6.14 13.88
N ALA A 99 6.61 -5.39 12.98
CA ALA A 99 7.38 -4.21 13.36
C ALA A 99 6.47 -3.06 13.86
N ALA A 100 5.36 -2.80 13.18
CA ALA A 100 4.41 -1.76 13.59
C ALA A 100 3.65 -2.16 14.87
N VAL A 101 3.17 -3.40 14.95
CA VAL A 101 2.42 -3.94 16.09
C VAL A 101 3.39 -4.61 17.07
N SER A 102 4.33 -3.82 17.58
CA SER A 102 5.48 -4.31 18.36
C SER A 102 5.14 -4.97 19.69
N LYS A 103 3.93 -4.78 20.22
CA LYS A 103 3.43 -5.49 21.41
C LYS A 103 2.74 -6.81 21.09
N SER A 104 2.56 -7.15 19.81
CA SER A 104 1.79 -8.32 19.35
C SER A 104 0.41 -8.41 20.02
N GLN A 105 -0.31 -7.29 20.02
CA GLN A 105 -1.59 -7.15 20.69
C GLN A 105 -2.65 -6.56 19.78
N LEU A 106 -3.88 -7.09 19.90
CA LEU A 106 -5.10 -6.54 19.33
C LEU A 106 -6.02 -6.05 20.45
N SER A 107 -6.59 -4.87 20.26
CA SER A 107 -7.58 -4.27 21.17
C SER A 107 -8.76 -3.69 20.40
N ILE A 108 -9.85 -3.38 21.11
CA ILE A 108 -11.05 -2.76 20.54
C ILE A 108 -11.39 -1.53 21.38
N HIS A 109 -11.52 -0.37 20.74
CA HIS A 109 -11.81 0.89 21.40
C HIS A 109 -12.86 1.69 20.63
N VAL A 110 -13.47 2.67 21.30
CA VAL A 110 -14.31 3.66 20.63
C VAL A 110 -13.42 4.61 19.81
N ASP A 111 -13.88 5.03 18.64
CA ASP A 111 -13.24 6.08 17.86
C ASP A 111 -13.45 7.44 18.55
N GLU A 112 -12.35 8.11 18.88
CA GLU A 112 -12.34 9.43 19.53
C GLU A 112 -12.92 10.53 18.61
N LYS A 113 -13.11 10.26 17.31
CA LYS A 113 -13.77 11.17 16.36
C LYS A 113 -15.27 11.32 16.56
N GLY A 114 -15.91 10.48 17.37
CA GLY A 114 -17.35 10.58 17.66
C GLY A 114 -18.20 10.48 16.40
N ASP A 115 -19.10 11.44 16.18
CA ASP A 115 -20.02 11.47 15.03
C ASP A 115 -19.30 11.56 13.66
N ASP A 116 -18.09 12.12 13.62
CA ASP A 116 -17.26 12.19 12.40
C ASP A 116 -16.46 10.89 12.14
N GLY A 117 -16.51 9.93 13.07
CA GLY A 117 -15.85 8.64 12.97
C GLY A 117 -16.52 7.71 11.96
N ARG A 118 -15.73 6.85 11.32
CA ARG A 118 -16.29 5.76 10.48
C ARG A 118 -16.95 4.72 11.37
N THR A 119 -17.93 3.99 10.84
CA THR A 119 -18.57 2.85 11.54
C THR A 119 -17.55 1.92 12.18
N ILE A 120 -16.50 1.60 11.44
CA ILE A 120 -15.32 0.87 11.89
C ILE A 120 -14.08 1.49 11.22
N SER A 121 -12.96 1.50 11.92
CA SER A 121 -11.64 1.80 11.39
C SER A 121 -10.57 1.07 12.20
N ALA A 122 -9.30 1.30 11.89
CA ALA A 122 -8.20 0.80 12.70
C ALA A 122 -7.02 1.77 12.70
N ASP A 123 -6.21 1.67 13.73
CA ASP A 123 -4.88 2.27 13.78
C ASP A 123 -3.92 1.38 14.58
N VAL A 124 -2.67 1.80 14.63
CA VAL A 124 -1.69 1.24 15.56
C VAL A 124 -1.27 2.36 16.50
N LYS A 125 -1.44 2.15 17.81
CA LYS A 125 -1.06 3.10 18.86
C LYS A 125 -0.28 2.38 19.93
N ASP A 126 0.86 2.95 20.32
CA ASP A 126 1.75 2.41 21.36
C ASP A 126 2.13 0.93 21.12
N GLY A 127 2.30 0.53 19.86
CA GLY A 127 2.63 -0.84 19.45
C GLY A 127 1.47 -1.84 19.45
N VAL A 128 0.23 -1.38 19.66
CA VAL A 128 -0.99 -2.20 19.68
C VAL A 128 -1.83 -1.91 18.45
N TYR A 129 -2.31 -2.95 17.75
CA TYR A 129 -3.31 -2.77 16.70
C TYR A 129 -4.68 -2.58 17.35
N ARG A 130 -5.37 -1.49 17.02
CA ARG A 130 -6.66 -1.14 17.60
C ARG A 130 -7.73 -1.16 16.53
N ILE A 131 -8.78 -1.94 16.77
CA ILE A 131 -10.04 -1.80 16.03
C ILE A 131 -10.82 -0.67 16.71
N LEU A 132 -11.23 0.31 15.92
CA LEU A 132 -11.97 1.48 16.40
C LEU A 132 -13.41 1.39 15.89
N PHE A 133 -14.38 1.44 16.80
CA PHE A 133 -15.81 1.47 16.45
C PHE A 133 -16.40 2.86 16.70
N ASN A 134 -17.34 3.29 15.85
CA ASN A 134 -18.09 4.52 16.14
C ASN A 134 -18.96 4.35 17.39
N HIS A 135 -19.00 5.36 18.27
CA HIS A 135 -19.73 5.36 19.54
C HIS A 135 -21.23 5.01 19.43
N ASP A 136 -21.87 5.20 18.27
CA ASP A 136 -23.26 4.81 18.03
C ASP A 136 -23.42 3.50 17.23
N ARG A 137 -22.33 2.86 16.81
CA ARG A 137 -22.28 1.69 15.91
C ARG A 137 -21.45 0.53 16.43
N VAL A 138 -21.32 0.36 17.75
CA VAL A 138 -20.67 -0.84 18.29
C VAL A 138 -21.36 -2.11 17.78
N GLY A 139 -20.58 -3.06 17.26
CA GLY A 139 -21.08 -4.33 16.72
C GLY A 139 -21.52 -4.27 15.25
N TYR A 140 -21.29 -3.15 14.55
CA TYR A 140 -21.56 -3.04 13.12
C TYR A 140 -20.29 -3.28 12.31
N ASN A 141 -20.43 -3.81 11.08
CA ASN A 141 -19.35 -3.98 10.11
C ASN A 141 -18.11 -4.69 10.65
N MET A 142 -18.28 -5.59 11.63
CA MET A 142 -17.18 -6.28 12.30
C MET A 142 -16.28 -7.08 11.34
N SER A 143 -16.81 -7.50 10.19
CA SER A 143 -16.06 -8.19 9.13
C SER A 143 -15.42 -7.25 8.10
N SER A 144 -15.75 -5.97 8.07
CA SER A 144 -15.28 -5.00 7.06
C SER A 144 -13.98 -4.32 7.47
N GLN A 145 -12.96 -5.10 7.84
CA GLN A 145 -11.69 -4.57 8.37
C GLN A 145 -10.55 -4.49 7.34
N GLN A 146 -10.70 -5.16 6.19
CA GLN A 146 -9.64 -5.34 5.20
C GLN A 146 -9.01 -4.03 4.71
N GLU A 147 -9.83 -3.00 4.49
CA GLU A 147 -9.34 -1.70 3.97
C GLU A 147 -8.52 -0.90 4.99
N PHE A 148 -8.52 -1.30 6.27
CA PHE A 148 -7.89 -0.54 7.35
C PHE A 148 -6.54 -1.10 7.81
N VAL A 149 -6.24 -2.39 7.53
CA VAL A 149 -5.00 -3.04 7.98
C VAL A 149 -3.78 -2.31 7.43
N LEU A 150 -3.65 -2.22 6.09
CA LEU A 150 -2.49 -1.60 5.48
C LEU A 150 -2.31 -0.12 5.89
N PRO A 151 -3.35 0.75 5.84
CA PRO A 151 -3.20 2.13 6.30
C PRO A 151 -2.75 2.24 7.76
N ALA A 152 -3.25 1.38 8.65
CA ALA A 152 -2.84 1.37 10.06
C ALA A 152 -1.35 0.99 10.22
N ILE A 153 -0.89 -0.02 9.49
CA ILE A 153 0.52 -0.45 9.52
C ILE A 153 1.44 0.62 8.92
N GLU A 154 1.09 1.18 7.77
CA GLU A 154 1.91 2.22 7.11
C GLU A 154 1.97 3.49 7.95
N ALA A 155 0.86 3.91 8.58
CA ALA A 155 0.86 5.10 9.45
C ALA A 155 1.74 4.95 10.70
N ALA A 156 1.91 3.71 11.21
CA ALA A 156 2.79 3.43 12.34
C ALA A 156 4.21 3.03 11.95
N SER A 157 4.48 2.85 10.65
CA SER A 157 5.82 2.53 10.17
C SER A 157 6.71 3.77 10.23
N THR A 158 7.79 3.70 11.00
CA THR A 158 8.77 4.79 11.14
C THR A 158 9.93 4.68 10.14
N GLY A 159 9.88 3.70 9.24
CA GLY A 159 10.98 3.38 8.31
C GLY A 159 10.98 4.29 7.08
N GLY A 160 12.17 4.74 6.67
CA GLY A 160 12.39 5.29 5.34
C GLY A 160 12.30 4.21 4.25
N GLY A 161 12.05 4.63 3.01
CA GLY A 161 11.96 3.76 1.84
C GLY A 161 10.55 3.65 1.25
N PHE A 162 10.38 2.71 0.33
CA PHE A 162 9.12 2.50 -0.36
C PHE A 162 8.02 1.98 0.59
N SER A 163 6.78 2.46 0.42
CA SER A 163 5.61 1.83 1.03
C SER A 163 5.44 0.39 0.53
N LEU A 164 4.73 -0.43 1.28
CA LEU A 164 4.46 -1.82 0.89
C LEU A 164 3.65 -1.90 -0.41
N LEU A 165 2.80 -0.91 -0.69
CA LEU A 165 2.10 -0.78 -1.97
C LEU A 165 3.07 -0.60 -3.14
N ALA A 166 4.03 0.32 -2.99
CA ALA A 166 5.02 0.59 -4.03
C ALA A 166 5.95 -0.59 -4.22
N GLN A 167 6.44 -1.21 -3.14
CA GLN A 167 7.26 -2.43 -3.20
C GLN A 167 6.53 -3.56 -3.94
N ASN A 168 5.28 -3.83 -3.55
CA ASN A 168 4.50 -4.88 -4.19
C ASN A 168 4.21 -4.55 -5.68
N SER A 169 3.99 -3.29 -6.03
CA SER A 169 3.81 -2.87 -7.43
C SER A 169 5.12 -3.04 -8.24
N ILE A 170 6.27 -2.67 -7.67
CA ILE A 170 7.58 -2.92 -8.29
C ILE A 170 7.77 -4.42 -8.54
N GLU A 171 7.59 -5.25 -7.51
CA GLU A 171 7.85 -6.68 -7.63
C GLU A 171 6.91 -7.38 -8.60
N LYS A 172 5.59 -7.16 -8.44
CA LYS A 172 4.59 -7.90 -9.22
C LYS A 172 4.37 -7.35 -10.61
N GLU A 173 4.56 -6.05 -10.82
CA GLU A 173 4.21 -5.39 -12.07
C GLU A 173 5.44 -4.99 -12.89
N TYR A 174 6.51 -4.49 -12.26
CA TYR A 174 7.74 -4.10 -12.97
C TYR A 174 8.73 -5.26 -13.12
N ASN A 175 9.23 -5.82 -12.02
CA ASN A 175 10.28 -6.85 -12.03
C ASN A 175 9.88 -8.10 -12.81
N SER A 176 8.60 -8.47 -12.73
CA SER A 176 8.04 -9.64 -13.43
C SER A 176 8.01 -9.48 -14.96
N GLN A 177 8.09 -8.26 -15.50
CA GLN A 177 7.84 -7.98 -16.93
C GLN A 177 8.97 -7.19 -17.62
N VAL A 178 9.76 -6.40 -16.89
CA VAL A 178 10.75 -5.49 -17.47
C VAL A 178 11.79 -6.20 -18.35
N GLY A 179 12.17 -7.45 -18.01
CA GLY A 179 13.15 -8.21 -18.79
C GLY A 179 12.74 -8.43 -20.25
N GLU A 180 11.45 -8.69 -20.51
CA GLU A 180 10.95 -8.83 -21.89
C GLU A 180 10.96 -7.48 -22.62
N VAL A 181 10.56 -6.40 -21.95
CA VAL A 181 10.59 -5.04 -22.52
C VAL A 181 12.02 -4.62 -22.86
N GLN A 182 12.98 -4.89 -21.96
CA GLN A 182 14.40 -4.61 -22.16
C GLN A 182 14.95 -5.36 -23.36
N LYS A 183 14.62 -6.65 -23.50
CA LYS A 183 15.02 -7.46 -24.65
C LYS A 183 14.47 -6.90 -25.97
N GLN A 184 13.19 -6.54 -25.99
CA GLN A 184 12.56 -5.98 -27.19
C GLN A 184 13.18 -4.63 -27.59
N ILE A 185 13.49 -3.75 -26.61
CA ILE A 185 14.17 -2.49 -26.88
C ILE A 185 15.59 -2.73 -27.42
N ALA A 186 16.33 -3.69 -26.86
CA ALA A 186 17.66 -4.06 -27.37
C ALA A 186 17.59 -4.55 -28.83
N GLU A 187 16.59 -5.38 -29.17
CA GLU A 187 16.37 -5.84 -30.54
C GLU A 187 16.00 -4.70 -31.52
N ILE A 188 15.20 -3.72 -31.07
CA ILE A 188 14.79 -2.59 -31.92
C ILE A 188 15.94 -1.61 -32.16
N THR A 189 16.78 -1.40 -31.15
CA THR A 189 17.85 -0.38 -31.16
C THR A 189 19.20 -0.90 -31.63
N GLY A 190 19.40 -2.22 -31.67
CA GLY A 190 20.72 -2.82 -31.92
C GLY A 190 21.69 -2.69 -30.74
N ILE A 191 21.28 -2.06 -29.64
CA ILE A 191 22.14 -1.84 -28.47
C ILE A 191 22.23 -3.15 -27.66
N ALA A 192 23.43 -3.73 -27.59
CA ALA A 192 23.69 -4.85 -26.70
C ALA A 192 23.74 -4.40 -25.23
N ASN A 193 23.06 -5.12 -24.34
CA ASN A 193 22.97 -4.84 -22.90
C ASN A 193 22.32 -3.49 -22.55
N VAL A 194 21.20 -3.16 -23.20
CA VAL A 194 20.36 -2.01 -22.80
C VAL A 194 20.07 -2.07 -21.30
N VAL A 195 20.20 -0.93 -20.63
CA VAL A 195 19.79 -0.74 -19.23
C VAL A 195 18.53 0.09 -19.19
N LEU A 196 17.48 -0.44 -18.55
CA LEU A 196 16.26 0.30 -18.24
C LEU A 196 16.32 0.70 -16.76
N ASP A 197 16.69 1.95 -16.49
CA ASP A 197 16.81 2.48 -15.14
C ASP A 197 15.51 3.21 -14.74
N PRO A 198 14.67 2.60 -13.89
CA PRO A 198 13.43 3.24 -13.46
C PRO A 198 13.67 4.40 -12.50
N ASN A 199 14.86 4.54 -11.90
CA ASN A 199 15.20 5.60 -10.95
C ASN A 199 14.19 5.66 -9.78
N PHE A 200 13.90 4.50 -9.20
CA PHE A 200 12.77 4.33 -8.28
C PHE A 200 12.89 5.22 -7.05
N GLU A 201 14.07 5.29 -6.44
CA GLU A 201 14.32 6.01 -5.20
C GLU A 201 14.01 7.51 -5.37
N GLU A 202 14.61 8.15 -6.38
CA GLU A 202 14.44 9.58 -6.66
C GLU A 202 13.01 9.90 -7.13
N ASN A 203 12.41 9.03 -7.95
CA ASN A 203 11.04 9.24 -8.41
C ASN A 203 10.03 9.07 -7.26
N TYR A 204 10.28 8.13 -6.35
CA TYR A 204 9.46 7.94 -5.15
C TYR A 204 9.58 9.14 -4.20
N GLU A 205 10.79 9.65 -3.99
CA GLU A 205 11.03 10.84 -3.17
C GLU A 205 10.32 12.06 -3.76
N ALA A 206 10.44 12.29 -5.07
CA ALA A 206 9.78 13.40 -5.74
C ALA A 206 8.23 13.31 -5.65
N LEU A 207 7.66 12.12 -5.91
CA LEU A 207 6.20 11.92 -5.81
C LEU A 207 5.71 11.94 -4.35
N SER A 208 6.59 11.73 -3.38
CA SER A 208 6.26 11.84 -1.96
C SER A 208 5.92 13.28 -1.54
N ALA A 209 6.19 14.29 -2.38
CA ALA A 209 5.67 15.64 -2.19
C ALA A 209 4.16 15.77 -2.47
N LEU A 210 3.54 14.82 -3.19
CA LEU A 210 2.11 14.86 -3.48
C LEU A 210 1.27 14.54 -2.24
N PRO A 211 0.16 15.27 -2.01
CA PRO A 211 -0.75 14.99 -0.90
C PRO A 211 -1.53 13.68 -1.10
N ASP A 212 -1.92 13.37 -2.34
CA ASP A 212 -2.57 12.10 -2.68
C ASP A 212 -1.51 11.00 -2.86
N LYS A 213 -1.64 9.90 -2.10
CA LYS A 213 -0.73 8.75 -2.11
C LYS A 213 -1.23 7.56 -2.94
N LYS A 214 -2.34 7.70 -3.69
CA LYS A 214 -2.87 6.63 -4.56
C LYS A 214 -1.86 6.12 -5.59
N TRP A 215 -0.88 6.93 -5.97
CA TRP A 215 0.17 6.54 -6.91
C TRP A 215 1.04 5.37 -6.40
N HIS A 216 1.14 5.17 -5.08
CA HIS A 216 1.91 4.06 -4.49
C HIS A 216 1.46 2.71 -5.06
N ALA A 217 0.15 2.52 -5.26
CA ALA A 217 -0.42 1.22 -5.65
C ALA A 217 -0.07 0.80 -7.08
N ASN A 218 0.33 1.74 -7.95
CA ASN A 218 0.69 1.49 -9.35
C ASN A 218 2.14 1.90 -9.66
N PHE A 219 2.96 2.16 -8.63
CA PHE A 219 4.27 2.78 -8.81
C PHE A 219 5.17 2.01 -9.79
N GLY A 220 5.32 0.70 -9.62
CA GLY A 220 6.07 -0.16 -10.54
C GLY A 220 5.44 -0.25 -11.93
N LYS A 221 4.11 -0.44 -12.00
CA LYS A 221 3.38 -0.48 -13.28
C LYS A 221 3.56 0.77 -14.12
N VAL A 222 3.57 1.96 -13.50
CA VAL A 222 3.76 3.21 -14.23
C VAL A 222 5.16 3.29 -14.82
N HIS A 223 6.20 2.87 -14.08
CA HIS A 223 7.57 2.81 -14.61
C HIS A 223 7.68 1.84 -15.79
N LEU A 224 7.04 0.67 -15.70
CA LEU A 224 7.00 -0.27 -16.82
C LEU A 224 6.33 0.37 -18.03
N ALA A 225 5.20 1.06 -17.82
CA ALA A 225 4.44 1.69 -18.90
C ALA A 225 5.23 2.80 -19.63
N TYR A 226 6.12 3.51 -18.94
CA TYR A 226 7.06 4.44 -19.58
C TYR A 226 8.03 3.73 -20.53
N PHE A 227 8.58 2.58 -20.13
CA PHE A 227 9.47 1.80 -21.00
C PHE A 227 8.73 1.11 -22.13
N GLU A 228 7.50 0.63 -21.91
CA GLU A 228 6.63 0.13 -22.98
C GLU A 228 6.28 1.23 -23.98
N GLY A 229 6.06 2.45 -23.49
CA GLY A 229 5.89 3.65 -24.31
C GLY A 229 7.12 3.94 -25.16
N LEU A 230 8.31 3.95 -24.55
CA LEU A 230 9.59 4.09 -25.25
C LEU A 230 9.73 3.06 -26.36
N LYS A 231 9.48 1.78 -26.06
CA LYS A 231 9.50 0.71 -27.05
C LYS A 231 8.57 1.03 -28.24
N GLY A 232 7.33 1.41 -27.95
CA GLY A 232 6.36 1.78 -28.99
C GLY A 232 6.81 2.97 -29.84
N GLN A 233 7.43 3.99 -29.22
CA GLN A 233 7.97 5.16 -29.94
C GLN A 233 9.19 4.80 -30.80
N LEU A 234 10.05 3.88 -30.35
CA LEU A 234 11.17 3.38 -31.15
C LEU A 234 10.69 2.61 -32.39
N GLU A 235 9.65 1.79 -32.25
CA GLU A 235 9.03 1.09 -33.38
C GLU A 235 8.39 2.06 -34.38
N GLN A 236 7.62 3.03 -33.88
CA GLN A 236 6.95 4.03 -34.74
C GLN A 236 7.93 4.94 -35.48
N GLN A 237 9.08 5.23 -34.87
CA GLN A 237 10.14 6.06 -35.47
C GLN A 237 11.05 5.27 -36.42
N GLY A 238 10.88 3.95 -36.56
CA GLY A 238 11.53 3.16 -37.61
C GLY A 238 12.86 2.50 -37.22
N PHE A 239 13.29 2.55 -35.96
CA PHE A 239 14.60 2.06 -35.53
C PHE A 239 14.89 0.59 -35.90
N LYS A 240 13.91 -0.30 -35.82
CA LYS A 240 14.11 -1.76 -35.98
C LYS A 240 14.72 -2.18 -37.33
N LYS A 241 14.63 -1.35 -38.37
CA LYS A 241 15.05 -1.68 -39.74
C LYS A 241 15.97 -0.63 -40.35
N ASP A 242 16.49 0.27 -39.53
CA ASP A 242 17.28 1.40 -39.98
C ASP A 242 18.62 1.41 -39.25
N ASP A 243 19.64 0.85 -39.92
CA ASP A 243 20.99 0.71 -39.37
C ASP A 243 21.59 2.07 -38.98
N MET A 244 21.27 3.14 -39.71
CA MET A 244 21.77 4.49 -39.41
C MET A 244 21.15 5.05 -38.13
N LEU A 245 19.84 4.85 -37.92
CA LEU A 245 19.20 5.26 -36.66
C LEU A 245 19.74 4.47 -35.47
N GLN A 246 19.97 3.16 -35.66
CA GLN A 246 20.54 2.31 -34.62
C GLN A 246 21.98 2.71 -34.27
N GLU A 247 22.81 2.97 -35.27
CA GLU A 247 24.20 3.42 -35.08
C GLU A 247 24.24 4.79 -34.40
N GLY A 248 23.48 5.77 -34.90
CA GLY A 248 23.43 7.11 -34.30
C GLY A 248 22.97 7.09 -32.84
N LEU A 249 21.99 6.24 -32.50
CA LEU A 249 21.56 6.09 -31.10
C LEU A 249 22.61 5.40 -30.23
N GLN A 250 23.33 4.41 -30.77
CA GLN A 250 24.44 3.76 -30.08
C GLN A 250 25.58 4.74 -29.78
N GLU A 251 25.91 5.62 -30.73
CA GLU A 251 26.91 6.67 -30.54
C GLU A 251 26.46 7.70 -29.50
N ALA A 252 25.18 8.10 -29.52
CA ALA A 252 24.64 9.07 -28.57
C ALA A 252 24.47 8.51 -27.15
N LEU A 253 24.29 7.19 -27.00
CA LEU A 253 24.07 6.51 -25.72
C LEU A 253 25.27 5.70 -25.27
N GLU A 254 26.35 6.38 -24.90
CA GLU A 254 27.57 5.75 -24.35
C GLU A 254 27.26 4.80 -23.18
N SER A 255 26.32 5.17 -22.31
CA SER A 255 25.90 4.38 -21.15
C SER A 255 24.93 3.25 -21.46
N LYS A 256 24.35 3.25 -22.67
CA LYS A 256 23.28 2.33 -23.10
C LYS A 256 22.04 2.34 -22.20
N THR A 257 21.85 3.43 -21.46
CA THR A 257 20.83 3.55 -20.43
C THR A 257 19.69 4.43 -20.88
N PHE A 258 18.47 3.92 -20.70
CA PHE A 258 17.24 4.71 -20.71
C PHE A 258 16.77 4.88 -19.27
N LYS A 259 16.66 6.13 -18.83
CA LYS A 259 16.40 6.48 -17.43
C LYS A 259 15.14 7.30 -17.29
N ILE A 260 14.25 6.93 -16.38
CA ILE A 260 13.06 7.73 -16.06
C ILE A 260 13.43 8.79 -15.02
N ARG A 261 13.05 10.05 -15.21
CA ARG A 261 13.20 11.06 -14.15
C ARG A 261 12.06 12.06 -14.10
N LEU A 262 11.79 12.55 -12.90
CA LEU A 262 10.89 13.69 -12.68
C LEU A 262 11.68 15.00 -12.71
N VAL A 263 11.19 15.98 -13.48
CA VAL A 263 11.79 17.31 -13.62
C VAL A 263 10.81 18.40 -13.24
N LYS A 264 11.32 19.61 -12.95
CA LYS A 264 10.48 20.78 -12.63
C LYS A 264 9.64 21.25 -13.80
N ALA A 265 10.18 21.16 -15.02
CA ALA A 265 9.52 21.54 -16.26
C ALA A 265 10.15 20.79 -17.43
N THR A 266 9.33 20.46 -18.42
CA THR A 266 9.76 19.96 -19.73
C THR A 266 9.87 21.10 -20.73
N LYS A 267 10.64 20.93 -21.82
CA LYS A 267 10.65 21.93 -22.90
C LYS A 267 9.28 22.01 -23.55
N ASP A 268 8.88 23.24 -23.89
CA ASP A 268 7.59 23.58 -24.51
C ASP A 268 6.36 23.05 -23.74
N ASN A 269 6.51 22.80 -22.43
CA ASN A 269 5.45 22.24 -21.60
C ASN A 269 4.88 20.93 -22.17
N LYS A 270 5.74 20.05 -22.70
CA LYS A 270 5.38 18.70 -23.17
C LYS A 270 4.98 17.78 -22.01
N THR A 271 4.11 16.81 -22.27
CA THR A 271 3.70 15.85 -21.24
C THR A 271 4.83 14.90 -20.89
N ASN A 272 5.45 14.34 -21.92
CA ASN A 272 6.65 13.53 -21.83
C ASN A 272 7.68 14.12 -22.78
N GLU A 273 8.93 14.12 -22.34
CA GLU A 273 10.07 14.60 -23.11
C GLU A 273 11.17 13.55 -23.05
N ILE A 274 11.87 13.36 -24.16
CA ILE A 274 13.13 12.61 -24.18
C ILE A 274 14.28 13.59 -24.44
N VAL A 275 15.36 13.43 -23.68
CA VAL A 275 16.62 14.17 -23.87
C VAL A 275 17.80 13.22 -23.76
N ILE A 276 18.90 13.54 -24.44
CA ILE A 276 20.17 12.82 -24.29
C ILE A 276 21.13 13.73 -23.53
N GLU A 277 21.57 13.29 -22.36
CA GLU A 277 22.48 14.01 -21.47
C GLU A 277 23.47 13.00 -20.89
N ASP A 278 24.77 13.33 -20.90
CA ASP A 278 25.83 12.50 -20.34
C ASP A 278 25.78 11.03 -20.80
N GLY A 279 25.52 10.82 -22.10
CA GLY A 279 25.43 9.50 -22.72
C GLY A 279 24.23 8.66 -22.27
N CYS A 280 23.23 9.25 -21.61
CA CYS A 280 21.99 8.62 -21.16
C CYS A 280 20.76 9.24 -21.86
N ALA A 281 19.77 8.41 -22.23
CA ALA A 281 18.47 8.90 -22.69
C ALA A 281 17.53 9.02 -21.48
N TYR A 282 17.17 10.25 -21.14
CA TYR A 282 16.20 10.51 -20.07
C TYR A 282 14.79 10.61 -20.62
N ILE A 283 13.91 9.72 -20.18
CA ILE A 283 12.46 9.86 -20.30
C ILE A 283 12.01 10.71 -19.12
N GLN A 284 11.65 11.97 -19.38
CA GLN A 284 11.33 12.92 -18.32
C GLN A 284 9.91 13.48 -18.41
N THR A 285 9.32 13.67 -17.25
CA THR A 285 7.99 14.28 -17.06
C THR A 285 7.98 15.13 -15.79
N THR A 286 6.90 15.85 -15.55
CA THR A 286 6.68 16.63 -14.33
C THR A 286 5.80 15.86 -13.35
N ILE A 287 5.87 16.21 -12.07
CA ILE A 287 5.10 15.54 -11.00
C ILE A 287 3.59 15.58 -11.27
N ASP A 288 3.06 16.68 -11.80
CA ASP A 288 1.64 16.87 -12.13
C ASP A 288 1.18 16.07 -13.35
N ARG A 289 2.13 15.49 -14.12
CA ARG A 289 1.88 14.72 -15.34
C ARG A 289 2.37 13.28 -15.23
N TRP A 290 2.70 12.84 -14.01
CA TRP A 290 3.06 11.46 -13.74
C TRP A 290 1.98 10.53 -14.28
N TRP A 291 2.40 9.56 -15.10
CA TRP A 291 1.54 8.58 -15.78
C TRP A 291 0.63 9.13 -16.91
N TYR A 292 0.79 10.38 -17.34
CA TYR A 292 0.03 10.91 -18.48
C TYR A 292 0.68 10.56 -19.81
N ASN A 293 -0.15 10.12 -20.76
CA ASN A 293 0.24 9.83 -22.15
C ASN A 293 1.56 9.04 -22.26
N VAL A 294 1.77 8.05 -21.40
CA VAL A 294 3.01 7.27 -21.35
C VAL A 294 3.36 6.58 -22.67
N ARG A 295 2.38 6.40 -23.57
CA ARG A 295 2.60 5.94 -24.96
C ARG A 295 3.48 6.89 -25.78
N ASP A 296 3.61 8.15 -25.37
CA ASP A 296 4.45 9.18 -26.00
C ASP A 296 5.85 9.25 -25.37
N ALA A 297 6.15 8.40 -24.39
CA ALA A 297 7.49 8.32 -23.80
C ALA A 297 8.51 7.96 -24.91
N GLY A 298 9.49 8.82 -25.16
CA GLY A 298 10.45 8.64 -26.27
C GLY A 298 10.07 9.33 -27.59
N ALA A 299 8.95 10.04 -27.63
CA ALA A 299 8.55 10.79 -28.82
C ALA A 299 9.58 11.87 -29.17
N GLY A 300 9.99 11.89 -30.44
CA GLY A 300 10.96 12.86 -30.96
C GLY A 300 12.42 12.49 -30.74
N LEU A 301 12.73 11.27 -30.28
CA LEU A 301 14.10 10.78 -30.12
C LEU A 301 14.93 10.91 -31.39
N VAL A 302 14.37 10.63 -32.57
CA VAL A 302 15.08 10.76 -33.86
C VAL A 302 15.60 12.18 -34.10
N LYS A 303 14.96 13.21 -33.53
CA LYS A 303 15.41 14.61 -33.71
C LYS A 303 16.65 14.95 -32.87
N LEU A 304 17.10 14.04 -32.02
CA LEU A 304 18.25 14.21 -31.12
C LEU A 304 19.51 13.51 -31.65
N LEU A 305 19.38 12.73 -32.73
CA LEU A 305 20.47 12.04 -33.44
C LEU A 305 20.84 12.84 -34.69
#